data_AF-A0A1P8UWI1-F1
#
_entry.id   AF-A0A1P8UWI1-F1
#
_cell.length_a   1.000
_cell.length_b   1.000
_cell.length_c   1.000
_cell.angle_alpha   90.00
_cell.angle_beta   90.00
_cell.angle_gamma   90.00
#
_symmetry.space_group_name_H-M   'P 1'
#
loop_
_entity.id
_entity.type
_entity.pdbx_description
1 polymer ?
#
loop_
_entity_poly.entity_id
_entity_poly.type
_entity_poly.pdbx_seq_one_letter_code
_entity_poly.pdbx_strand_id
1 'polypeptide(L)' 'MPKSVEGRAVAALGSQILHQRRIGARGYVGLDFAACLALLEAQGVPQNIAALLLPHWEAGLIEAAARGREDKDE' A
#
# COMPACT_ATOMS: atom_id res chain seq x y z
N MET A 1 -3.76 -4.00 16.89
CA MET A 1 -3.11 -5.06 16.10
C MET A 1 -4.14 -6.09 15.62
N PRO A 2 -4.04 -6.62 14.39
CA PRO A 2 -4.99 -7.59 13.84
C PRO A 2 -5.01 -8.89 14.66
N LYS A 3 -6.20 -9.43 14.94
CA LYS A 3 -6.37 -10.65 15.75
C LYS A 3 -6.18 -11.94 14.93
N SER A 4 -6.50 -11.94 13.63
CA SER A 4 -6.36 -13.11 12.75
C SER A 4 -4.95 -13.28 12.19
N VAL A 5 -4.63 -14.50 11.77
CA VAL A 5 -3.37 -14.82 11.08
C VAL A 5 -3.30 -14.10 9.73
N GLU A 6 -4.40 -14.11 8.95
CA GLU A 6 -4.41 -13.41 7.65
C GLU A 6 -4.25 -11.90 7.83
N GLY A 7 -4.88 -11.31 8.86
CA GLY A 7 -4.78 -9.88 9.14
C GLY A 7 -3.35 -9.45 9.48
N ARG A 8 -2.58 -10.31 10.17
CA ARG A 8 -1.16 -10.04 10.45
C ARG A 8 -0.30 -10.14 9.20
N ALA A 9 -0.57 -11.13 8.34
CA ALA A 9 0.12 -11.27 7.05
C ALA A 9 -0.14 -10.05 6.15
N VAL A 10 -1.39 -9.61 6.04
CA VAL A 10 -1.75 -8.40 5.28
C VAL A 10 -1.10 -7.15 5.87
N ALA A 11 -1.06 -7.00 7.20
CA ALA A 11 -0.39 -5.86 7.84
C ALA A 11 1.13 -5.86 7.60
N ALA A 12 1.78 -7.03 7.62
CA ALA A 12 3.20 -7.17 7.34
C ALA A 12 3.54 -6.87 5.86
N LEU A 13 2.66 -7.27 4.95
CA LEU A 13 2.74 -6.90 3.53
C LEU A 13 2.57 -5.39 3.32
N GLY A 14 1.61 -4.78 4.02
CA GLY A 14 1.30 -3.36 3.90
C GLY A 14 2.49 -2.44 4.23
N SER A 15 3.30 -2.78 5.23
CA SER A 15 4.49 -1.98 5.56
C SER A 15 5.56 -2.03 4.47
N GLN A 16 5.74 -3.18 3.83
CA GLN A 16 6.71 -3.36 2.75
C GLN A 16 6.24 -2.69 1.45
N ILE A 17 4.94 -2.72 1.18
CA ILE A 17 4.33 -1.97 0.07
C ILE A 17 4.48 -0.46 0.29
N LEU A 18 4.31 0.02 1.52
CA LEU A 18 4.52 1.43 1.85
C LEU A 18 5.96 1.88 1.56
N HIS A 19 6.96 0.99 1.66
CA HIS A 19 8.33 1.32 1.27
C HIS A 19 8.51 1.52 -0.23
N GLN A 20 7.59 1.01 -1.06
CA GLN A 20 7.55 1.25 -2.51
C GLN A 20 6.73 2.49 -2.87
N ARG A 21 6.40 3.34 -1.89
CA ARG A 21 5.69 4.59 -2.14
C ARG A 21 6.54 5.54 -2.99
N ARG A 22 5.85 6.25 -3.87
CA ARG A 22 6.37 7.40 -4.59
C ARG A 22 5.96 8.66 -3.86
N ILE A 23 6.94 9.54 -3.62
CA ILE A 23 6.74 10.83 -2.96
C ILE A 23 7.04 11.93 -3.98
N GLY A 24 6.12 12.87 -4.13
CA GLY A 24 6.29 14.08 -4.93
C GLY A 24 6.33 15.33 -4.05
N ALA A 25 6.42 16.51 -4.67
CA ALA A 25 6.51 17.80 -3.97
C ALA A 25 5.34 18.08 -3.00
N ARG A 26 4.19 17.42 -3.17
CA ARG A 26 2.99 17.55 -2.33
C ARG A 26 2.70 16.34 -1.44
N GLY A 27 3.68 15.47 -1.23
CA GLY A 27 3.56 14.26 -0.40
C GLY A 27 3.37 12.98 -1.21
N TYR A 28 2.60 12.04 -0.69
CA TYR A 28 2.37 10.74 -1.35
C TYR A 28 1.65 10.92 -2.70
N VAL A 29 2.21 10.32 -3.75
CA VAL A 29 1.68 10.41 -5.13
C VAL A 29 1.33 9.06 -5.75
N GLY A 30 1.63 7.95 -5.07
CA GLY A 30 1.27 6.60 -5.56
C GLY A 30 2.25 5.52 -5.10
N LEU A 31 2.09 4.31 -5.66
CA LEU A 31 3.00 3.19 -5.50
C LEU A 31 3.84 2.99 -6.77
N ASP A 32 5.03 2.40 -6.61
CA ASP A 32 5.69 1.74 -7.73
C ASP A 32 5.06 0.36 -7.93
N PHE A 33 4.17 0.26 -8.93
CA PHE A 33 3.43 -0.96 -9.21
C PHE A 33 4.32 -2.13 -9.61
N ALA A 34 5.42 -1.89 -10.31
CA ALA A 34 6.34 -2.95 -10.72
C ALA A 34 7.07 -3.51 -9.50
N ALA A 35 7.58 -2.64 -8.62
CA ALA A 35 8.23 -3.06 -7.39
C ALA A 35 7.25 -3.78 -6.44
N CYS A 36 6.01 -3.30 -6.34
CA CYS A 36 4.98 -3.96 -5.53
C CYS A 36 4.57 -5.33 -6.08
N LEU A 37 4.45 -5.49 -7.41
CA LEU A 37 4.17 -6.79 -8.02
C LEU A 37 5.29 -7.79 -7.74
N ALA A 38 6.55 -7.39 -7.95
CA ALA A 38 7.70 -8.25 -7.68
C ALA A 38 7.79 -8.64 -6.19
N LEU A 39 7.50 -7.71 -5.29
CA LEU A 39 7.43 -7.96 -3.86
C LEU A 39 6.35 -8.99 -3.51
N LEU A 40 5.14 -8.81 -4.04
CA LEU A 40 3.99 -9.69 -3.78
C LEU A 40 4.21 -11.09 -4.35
N GLU A 41 4.79 -11.19 -5.54
CA GLU A 41 5.19 -12.46 -6.13
C GLU A 41 6.24 -13.18 -5.27
N ALA A 42 7.26 -12.47 -4.78
CA ALA A 42 8.26 -13.01 -3.86
C ALA A 42 7.66 -13.50 -2.52
N GLN A 43 6.49 -12.98 -2.13
CA GLN A 43 5.73 -13.42 -0.97
C GLN A 43 4.74 -14.55 -1.26
N GLY A 44 4.72 -15.08 -2.49
CA GLY A 44 3.84 -16.17 -2.91
C GLY A 44 2.42 -15.73 -3.25
N VAL A 45 2.16 -14.43 -3.43
CA VAL A 45 0.87 -13.93 -3.92
C VAL A 45 0.83 -14.09 -5.44
N PRO A 46 -0.18 -14.77 -6.00
CA PRO A 46 -0.31 -14.90 -7.45
C PRO A 46 -0.39 -13.53 -8.13
N GLN A 47 0.36 -13.35 -9.22
CA GLN A 47 0.51 -12.06 -9.89
C GLN A 47 -0.84 -11.47 -10.38
N ASN A 48 -1.76 -12.32 -10.84
CA ASN A 48 -3.10 -11.91 -11.24
C ASN A 48 -3.93 -11.36 -10.07
N ILE A 49 -3.78 -11.94 -8.87
CA ILE A 49 -4.44 -11.46 -7.65
C ILE A 49 -3.79 -10.15 -7.20
N ALA A 50 -2.46 -10.07 -7.19
CA ALA A 50 -1.72 -8.86 -6.85
C ALA A 50 -2.09 -7.68 -7.77
N ALA A 51 -2.17 -7.91 -9.08
CA ALA A 51 -2.57 -6.90 -10.05
C ALA A 51 -4.00 -6.38 -9.85
N LEU A 52 -4.91 -7.23 -9.35
CA LEU A 52 -6.27 -6.81 -9.00
C LEU A 52 -6.32 -5.98 -7.72
N LEU A 53 -5.49 -6.32 -6.72
CA LEU A 53 -5.54 -5.67 -5.40
C LEU A 53 -4.76 -4.34 -5.33
N LEU A 54 -3.66 -4.22 -6.07
CA LEU A 54 -2.76 -3.06 -5.99
C LEU A 54 -3.42 -1.70 -6.25
N PRO A 55 -4.31 -1.54 -7.26
CA PRO A 55 -5.03 -0.28 -7.47
C PRO A 55 -5.87 0.14 -6.26
N HIS A 56 -6.49 -0.81 -5.57
CA HIS A 56 -7.31 -0.52 -4.39
C HIS A 56 -6.45 -0.10 -3.20
N TRP A 57 -5.29 -0.72 -3.03
CA TRP A 57 -4.33 -0.30 -2.01
C TRP A 57 -3.77 1.10 -2.29
N GLU A 58 -3.40 1.41 -3.53
CA GLU A 58 -2.94 2.75 -3.89
C GLU A 58 -4.02 3.80 -3.59
N ALA A 59 -5.27 3.55 -4.01
CA ALA A 59 -6.38 4.47 -3.76
C ALA A 59 -6.59 4.74 -2.26
N GLY A 60 -6.60 3.68 -1.43
CA GLY A 60 -6.73 3.82 0.01
C GLY A 60 -5.58 4.60 0.66
N LEU A 61 -4.35 4.45 0.15
CA LEU A 61 -3.19 5.21 0.62
C LEU A 61 -3.25 6.69 0.22
N ILE A 62 -3.72 7.01 -1.00
CA ILE A 62 -3.95 8.39 -1.44
C ILE A 62 -5.00 9.06 -0.55
N GLU A 63 -6.11 8.38 -0.28
CA GLU A 63 -7.20 8.88 0.56
C GLU A 63 -6.72 9.12 2.01
N ALA A 64 -6.01 8.15 2.60
CA ALA A 64 -5.43 8.31 3.93
C ALA A 64 -4.44 9.47 4.00
N ALA A 65 -3.62 9.67 2.95
CA ALA A 65 -2.71 10.80 2.87
C ALA A 65 -3.43 12.15 2.70
N ALA A 66 -4.60 12.17 2.06
CA ALA A 66 -5.43 13.37 1.95
C ALA A 66 -6.04 13.75 3.30
N ARG A 67 -6.66 12.81 4.00
CA ARG A 67 -7.24 13.02 5.34
C ARG A 67 -6.19 13.48 6.35
N GLY A 68 -5.01 12.87 6.33
CA GLY A 68 -3.92 13.28 7.23
C GLY A 68 -3.34 14.68 6.96
N ARG A 69 -3.70 15.34 5.85
CA ARG A 69 -3.43 16.77 5.64
C ARG A 69 -4.53 17.62 6.24
N GLU A 70 -5.80 17.25 6.04
CA GLU A 70 -6.96 17.92 6.64
C GLU A 70 -6.83 17.97 8.17
N ASP A 71 -6.47 16.86 8.81
CA ASP A 71 -6.25 16.77 10.28
C ASP A 71 -5.06 17.60 10.80
N LYS A 72 -4.16 18.08 9.94
CA LYS A 72 -2.98 18.89 10.33
C LYS A 72 -3.17 20.38 10.10
N ASP A 73 -4.13 20.74 9.27
CA ASP A 73 -4.47 22.12 8.95
C ASP A 73 -5.56 22.66 9.91
N GLU A 74 -6.10 21.82 10.81
CA GLU A 74 -6.88 22.19 12.01
C GLU A 74 -6.02 22.26 13.29
#